data_AF-A0A7X9R711-F1
#
_entry.id   AF-A0A7X9R711-F1
#
_cell.length_a   1.000
_cell.length_b   1.000
_cell.length_c   1.000
_cell.angle_alpha   90.00
_cell.angle_beta   90.00
_cell.angle_gamma   90.00
#
_symmetry.space_group_name_H-M   'P 1'
#
loop_
_entity.id
_entity.type
_entity.pdbx_description
1 polymer ?
#
loop_
_entity_poly.entity_id
_entity_poly.type
_entity_poly.pdbx_seq_one_letter_code
_entity_poly.pdbx_strand_id
1 'polypeptide(L)'
;MKQSTYIIGAFILGISVVISSFIFYSTFSNSLSKVSNPQTVTNSMPDLMTKIQLSEYLQISEQSLEGIIKKDEFEKAKLSSYDTYQFIPYLKIDNQERFLKAEIDVWLKYKNDHH
;
A
#
# COMPACT_ATOMS: atom_id res chain seq x y z
N MET A 1 -39.69 -17.64 39.75
CA MET A 1 -40.03 -17.40 38.33
C MET A 1 -39.42 -16.11 37.73
N LYS A 2 -39.13 -15.04 38.49
CA LYS A 2 -38.64 -13.77 37.92
C LYS A 2 -37.16 -13.75 37.49
N GLN A 3 -36.30 -14.56 38.12
CA GLN A 3 -34.86 -14.56 37.82
C GLN A 3 -34.49 -15.18 36.46
N SER A 4 -35.25 -16.18 36.00
CA SER A 4 -34.99 -16.86 34.72
C SER A 4 -35.21 -15.94 33.51
N THR A 5 -36.14 -14.97 33.62
CA THR A 5 -36.40 -13.97 32.56
C THR A 5 -35.24 -12.99 32.39
N TYR A 6 -34.52 -12.65 33.46
CA TYR A 6 -33.34 -11.77 33.34
C TYR A 6 -32.16 -12.49 32.69
N ILE A 7 -32.00 -13.79 32.96
CA ILE A 7 -30.94 -14.61 32.35
C ILE A 7 -31.17 -14.76 30.84
N ILE A 8 -32.43 -15.00 30.42
CA ILE A 8 -32.74 -15.11 28.98
C ILE A 8 -32.49 -13.78 28.25
N GLY A 9 -32.82 -12.64 28.88
CA GLY A 9 -32.57 -11.31 28.31
C GLY A 9 -31.09 -11.00 28.18
N ALA A 10 -30.29 -11.31 29.20
CA ALA A 10 -28.83 -11.14 29.16
C ALA A 10 -28.19 -11.99 28.05
N PHE A 11 -28.71 -13.20 27.82
CA PHE A 11 -28.23 -14.09 26.77
C PHE A 11 -28.50 -13.55 25.36
N ILE A 12 -29.71 -13.00 25.14
CA ILE A 12 -30.10 -12.37 23.86
C ILE A 12 -29.24 -11.14 23.57
N LEU A 13 -28.97 -10.31 24.59
CA LEU A 13 -28.09 -9.14 24.44
C LEU A 13 -26.66 -9.54 24.10
N GLY A 14 -26.11 -10.56 24.78
CA GLY A 14 -24.77 -11.06 24.51
C GLY A 14 -24.60 -11.58 23.08
N ILE A 15 -25.55 -12.39 22.60
CA ILE A 15 -25.50 -12.95 21.24
C ILE A 15 -25.60 -11.82 20.18
N SER A 16 -26.43 -10.81 20.42
CA SER A 16 -26.61 -9.69 19.49
C SER A 16 -25.33 -8.87 19.28
N VAL A 17 -24.53 -8.67 20.33
CA VAL A 17 -23.25 -7.94 20.26
C VAL A 17 -22.21 -8.71 19.46
N VAL A 18 -22.15 -10.04 19.63
CA VAL A 18 -21.20 -10.90 18.88
C VAL A 18 -21.55 -10.91 17.39
N ILE A 19 -22.84 -11.06 17.04
CA ILE A 19 -23.30 -11.03 15.64
C ILE A 19 -23.02 -9.67 14.99
N SER A 20 -23.27 -8.57 15.71
CA SER A 20 -23.01 -7.22 15.21
C SER A 20 -21.53 -7.00 14.88
N SER A 21 -20.63 -7.50 15.75
CA SER A 21 -19.18 -7.43 15.53
C SER A 21 -18.73 -8.21 14.30
N PHE A 22 -19.37 -9.36 14.03
CA PHE A 22 -19.06 -10.19 12.86
C PHE A 22 -19.52 -9.54 11.54
N ILE A 23 -20.69 -8.90 11.53
CA ILE A 23 -21.20 -8.15 10.36
C ILE A 23 -20.32 -6.92 10.08
N PHE A 24 -19.88 -6.21 11.13
CA PHE A 24 -18.98 -5.06 10.96
C PHE A 24 -17.60 -5.50 10.46
N TYR A 25 -17.07 -6.63 10.92
CA TYR A 25 -15.81 -7.20 10.44
C TYR A 25 -15.87 -7.57 8.95
N SER A 26 -16.95 -8.22 8.49
CA SER A 26 -17.12 -8.58 7.07
C SER A 26 -17.35 -7.35 6.17
N THR A 27 -17.96 -6.29 6.71
CA THR A 27 -18.16 -5.03 5.99
C THR A 27 -16.85 -4.25 5.87
N PHE A 28 -16.06 -4.16 6.95
CA PHE A 28 -14.80 -3.40 6.94
C PHE A 28 -13.69 -4.13 6.14
N SER A 29 -13.61 -5.46 6.23
CA SER A 29 -12.65 -6.27 5.48
C SER A 29 -12.91 -6.28 3.97
N ASN A 30 -14.15 -6.10 3.51
CA ASN A 30 -14.46 -5.92 2.08
C ASN A 30 -14.39 -4.45 1.63
N SER A 31 -14.47 -3.48 2.56
CA SER A 31 -14.42 -2.05 2.21
C SER A 31 -13.01 -1.51 1.91
N LEU A 32 -11.96 -2.32 2.11
CA LEU A 32 -10.62 -2.01 1.56
C LEU A 32 -10.48 -2.41 0.08
N SER A 33 -11.60 -2.55 -0.64
CA SER A 33 -11.60 -2.69 -2.08
C SER A 33 -12.51 -1.65 -2.74
N LYS A 34 -11.82 -0.69 -3.37
CA LYS A 34 -12.20 -0.13 -4.66
C LYS A 34 -13.35 0.89 -4.66
N VAL A 35 -13.03 2.14 -4.33
CA VAL A 35 -13.64 3.29 -5.03
C VAL A 35 -13.09 3.30 -6.46
N SER A 36 -13.67 2.48 -7.34
CA SER A 36 -13.50 2.66 -8.79
C SER A 36 -14.68 3.44 -9.32
N ASN A 37 -14.44 4.73 -9.52
CA ASN A 37 -15.15 5.51 -10.52
C ASN A 37 -15.06 4.76 -11.87
N PRO A 38 -16.15 4.54 -12.62
CA PRO A 38 -16.07 3.97 -13.97
C PRO A 38 -15.62 5.06 -14.94
N GLN A 39 -14.37 5.49 -14.80
CA GLN A 39 -13.66 6.18 -15.88
C GLN A 39 -12.90 5.11 -16.65
N THR A 40 -13.34 4.91 -17.89
CA THR A 40 -12.63 4.26 -19.01
C THR A 40 -11.20 3.87 -18.68
N VAL A 41 -11.00 2.61 -18.30
CA VAL A 41 -9.67 2.00 -18.17
C VAL A 41 -9.12 1.81 -19.58
N THR A 42 -8.41 2.81 -20.08
CA THR A 42 -7.29 2.54 -20.96
C THR A 42 -6.32 1.69 -20.15
N ASN A 43 -5.78 0.60 -20.72
CA ASN A 43 -4.78 -0.28 -20.10
C ASN A 43 -3.42 0.42 -19.86
N SER A 44 -3.42 1.73 -19.59
CA SER A 44 -2.24 2.52 -19.28
C SER A 44 -1.91 2.33 -17.81
N MET A 45 -0.65 1.98 -17.55
CA MET A 45 -0.08 2.01 -16.20
C MET A 45 -0.35 3.38 -15.54
N PRO A 46 -0.71 3.41 -14.25
CA PRO A 46 -0.97 4.65 -13.56
C PRO A 46 0.30 5.49 -13.42
N ASP A 47 0.16 6.82 -13.57
CA ASP A 47 1.26 7.76 -13.41
C ASP A 47 1.88 7.73 -12.00
N LEU A 48 1.08 7.37 -11.00
CA LEU A 48 1.49 7.18 -9.62
C LEU A 48 1.34 5.71 -9.22
N MET A 49 2.47 5.04 -8.99
CA MET A 49 2.54 3.60 -8.74
C MET A 49 2.71 3.28 -7.25
N THR A 50 2.13 2.15 -6.84
CA THR A 50 2.47 1.46 -5.59
C THR A 50 3.76 0.64 -5.75
N LYS A 51 4.27 0.08 -4.65
CA LYS A 51 5.41 -0.84 -4.66
C LYS A 51 5.17 -2.05 -5.56
N ILE A 52 3.97 -2.64 -5.50
CA ILE A 52 3.56 -3.77 -6.32
C ILE A 52 3.64 -3.38 -7.81
N GLN A 53 3.00 -2.28 -8.19
CA GLN A 53 2.97 -1.80 -9.58
C GLN A 53 4.36 -1.45 -10.11
N LEU A 54 5.21 -0.86 -9.27
CA LEU A 54 6.59 -0.58 -9.66
C LEU A 54 7.40 -1.87 -9.85
N SER A 55 7.20 -2.88 -8.99
CA SER A 55 7.89 -4.17 -9.15
C SER A 55 7.49 -4.88 -10.45
N GLU A 56 6.22 -4.81 -10.82
CA GLU A 56 5.70 -5.30 -12.10
C GLU A 56 6.31 -4.52 -13.27
N TYR A 57 6.36 -3.19 -13.18
CA TYR A 57 6.96 -2.33 -14.20
C TYR A 57 8.44 -2.64 -14.45
N LEU A 58 9.20 -2.82 -13.37
CA LEU A 58 10.63 -3.13 -13.43
C LEU A 58 10.91 -4.61 -13.71
N GLN A 59 9.87 -5.47 -13.74
CA GLN A 59 9.97 -6.91 -13.91
C GLN A 59 10.89 -7.58 -12.86
N ILE A 60 10.80 -7.11 -11.61
CA ILE A 60 11.53 -7.66 -10.46
C ILE A 60 10.57 -8.04 -9.35
N SER A 61 11.04 -8.85 -8.38
CA SER A 61 10.23 -9.16 -7.21
C SER A 61 10.08 -7.93 -6.29
N GLU A 62 8.96 -7.83 -5.57
CA GLU A 62 8.77 -6.80 -4.53
C GLU A 62 9.87 -6.84 -3.46
N GLN A 63 10.38 -8.03 -3.13
CA GLN A 63 11.48 -8.19 -2.19
C GLN A 63 12.79 -7.61 -2.73
N SER A 64 13.06 -7.77 -4.04
CA SER A 64 14.21 -7.16 -4.70
C SER A 64 14.09 -5.63 -4.69
N LEU A 65 12.90 -5.10 -4.99
CA LEU A 65 12.62 -3.67 -4.93
C LEU A 65 12.81 -3.10 -3.51
N GLU A 66 12.29 -3.80 -2.50
CA GLU A 66 12.50 -3.45 -1.08
C GLU A 66 13.99 -3.43 -0.71
N GLY A 67 14.76 -4.38 -1.23
CA GLY A 67 16.21 -4.44 -1.05
C GLY A 67 16.92 -3.22 -1.66
N ILE A 68 16.49 -2.78 -2.84
CA ILE A 68 17.01 -1.57 -3.49
C ILE A 68 16.72 -0.35 -2.62
N ILE A 69 15.47 -0.15 -2.20
CA ILE A 69 15.06 1.00 -1.39
C ILE A 69 15.84 1.07 -0.07
N LYS A 70 15.95 -0.04 0.66
CA LYS A 70 16.70 -0.08 1.92
C LYS A 70 18.19 0.20 1.76
N LYS A 71 18.79 -0.35 0.70
CA LYS A 71 20.19 -0.10 0.39
C LYS A 71 20.41 1.38 0.09
N ASP A 72 19.54 1.96 -0.75
CA ASP A 72 19.59 3.37 -1.13
C ASP A 72 19.44 4.28 0.10
N GLU A 73 18.50 4.00 0.99
CA GLU A 73 18.33 4.75 2.25
C GLU A 73 19.60 4.70 3.13
N PHE A 74 20.20 3.52 3.26
CA PHE A 74 21.42 3.33 4.05
C PHE A 74 22.64 4.03 3.44
N GLU A 75 22.79 4.00 2.12
CA GLU A 75 23.89 4.66 1.42
C GLU A 75 23.71 6.18 1.44
N LYS A 76 22.49 6.66 1.17
CA LYS A 76 22.12 8.07 1.21
C LYS A 76 22.38 8.70 2.58
N ALA A 77 22.12 7.97 3.67
CA ALA A 77 22.38 8.46 5.03
C ALA A 77 23.87 8.73 5.32
N LYS A 78 24.80 8.18 4.51
CA LYS A 78 26.25 8.38 4.67
C LYS A 78 26.79 9.56 3.86
N LEU A 79 26.00 10.11 2.95
CA LEU A 79 26.44 11.14 2.01
C LEU A 79 25.92 12.51 2.44
N SER A 80 26.77 13.53 2.34
CA SER A 80 26.38 14.94 2.51
C SER A 80 25.75 15.53 1.25
N SER A 81 26.08 14.99 0.09
CA SER A 81 25.57 15.38 -1.22
C SER A 81 25.58 14.19 -2.16
N TYR A 82 24.59 14.11 -3.04
CA TYR A 82 24.44 13.06 -4.03
C TYR A 82 23.61 13.60 -5.20
N ASP A 83 23.73 13.00 -6.38
CA ASP A 83 22.92 13.35 -7.53
C ASP A 83 21.48 12.87 -7.34
N THR A 84 20.49 13.67 -7.78
CA THR A 84 19.06 13.40 -7.56
C THR A 84 18.65 11.97 -7.93
N TYR A 85 19.15 11.46 -9.05
CA TYR A 85 18.80 10.14 -9.60
C TYR A 85 19.84 9.05 -9.28
N GLN A 86 20.81 9.33 -8.39
CA GLN A 86 21.71 8.30 -7.88
C GLN A 86 20.94 7.21 -7.12
N PHE A 87 19.85 7.58 -6.45
CA PHE A 87 18.97 6.71 -5.68
C PHE A 87 17.57 6.67 -6.28
N ILE A 88 16.82 5.61 -5.98
CA ILE A 88 15.46 5.43 -6.47
C ILE A 88 14.53 6.55 -5.95
N PRO A 89 13.85 7.29 -6.86
CA PRO A 89 12.95 8.36 -6.45
C PRO A 89 11.65 7.77 -5.91
N TYR A 90 11.26 8.20 -4.72
CA TYR A 90 9.98 7.86 -4.13
C TYR A 90 9.45 9.04 -3.31
N LEU A 91 8.15 9.03 -3.06
CA LEU A 91 7.47 9.99 -2.20
C LEU A 91 6.63 9.26 -1.14
N LYS A 92 6.53 9.86 0.05
CA LYS A 92 5.72 9.32 1.15
C LYS A 92 4.42 10.13 1.25
N ILE A 93 3.28 9.50 0.93
CA ILE A 93 1.93 10.05 1.14
C ILE A 93 1.26 9.15 2.17
N ASP A 94 0.77 9.70 3.28
CA ASP A 94 0.12 8.95 4.36
C ASP A 94 0.95 7.75 4.85
N ASN A 95 2.26 7.94 5.00
CA ASN A 95 3.24 6.92 5.41
C ASN A 95 3.35 5.72 4.44
N GLN A 96 2.85 5.89 3.20
CA GLN A 96 3.00 4.90 2.14
C GLN A 96 3.92 5.42 1.04
N GLU A 97 4.83 4.57 0.60
CA GLU A 97 5.69 4.84 -0.54
C GLU A 97 4.88 4.83 -1.83
N ARG A 98 5.15 5.84 -2.67
CA ARG A 98 4.59 6.00 -4.00
C ARG A 98 5.68 6.41 -4.97
N PHE A 99 5.48 6.04 -6.23
CA PHE A 99 6.49 6.19 -7.26
C PHE A 99 5.86 6.83 -8.48
N LEU A 100 6.34 8.01 -8.85
CA LEU A 100 5.92 8.67 -10.08
C LEU A 100 6.61 7.99 -11.26
N LYS A 101 5.83 7.50 -12.23
CA LYS A 101 6.37 6.78 -13.39
C LYS A 101 7.40 7.63 -14.14
N ALA A 102 7.10 8.91 -14.38
CA ALA A 102 8.02 9.82 -15.06
C ALA A 102 9.39 9.92 -14.36
N GLU A 103 9.41 9.98 -13.02
CA GLU A 103 10.66 10.03 -12.25
C GLU A 103 11.42 8.71 -12.30
N ILE A 104 10.70 7.58 -12.28
CA ILE A 104 11.29 6.25 -12.44
C ILE A 104 11.90 6.09 -13.84
N ASP A 105 11.22 6.56 -14.89
CA ASP A 105 11.74 6.53 -16.26
C ASP A 105 13.06 7.32 -16.36
N VAL A 106 13.13 8.50 -15.73
CA VAL A 106 14.36 9.32 -15.69
C VAL A 106 15.45 8.64 -14.86
N TRP A 107 15.10 8.04 -13.73
CA TRP A 107 16.04 7.27 -12.91
C TRP A 107 16.63 6.08 -13.68
N LEU A 108 15.81 5.33 -14.42
CA LEU A 108 16.27 4.24 -15.28
C LEU A 108 17.23 4.73 -16.35
N LYS A 109 16.92 5.87 -16.99
CA LYS A 109 17.81 6.50 -17.96
C LYS A 109 19.15 6.90 -17.32
N TYR A 110 19.10 7.54 -16.14
CA TYR A 110 20.31 7.92 -15.41
C TYR A 110 21.18 6.69 -15.10
N LYS A 111 20.57 5.60 -14.64
CA LYS A 111 21.27 4.33 -14.37
C LYS A 111 21.90 3.74 -15.63
N ASN A 112 21.23 3.80 -16.78
CA ASN A 112 21.77 3.36 -18.05
C ASN A 112 22.97 4.21 -18.51
N ASP A 113 22.88 5.53 -18.35
CA ASP A 113 23.91 6.46 -18.83
C ASP A 113 25.18 6.46 -17.95
N HIS A 114 25.07 6.01 -16.69
CA HIS A 114 26.18 5.95 -15.71
C HIS A 114 26.58 4.51 -15.36
N HIS A 115 26.27 3.55 -16.23
CA HIS A 115 26.56 2.13 -16.04
C HIS A 115 27.92 1.69 -16.55
#